data_AF-A0AA37WU10-F1
#
_entry.id   AF-A0AA37WU10-F1
#
_cell.length_a   1.000
_cell.length_b   1.000
_cell.length_c   1.000
_cell.angle_alpha   90.00
_cell.angle_beta   90.00
_cell.angle_gamma   90.00
#
_symmetry.space_group_name_H-M   'P 1'
#
loop_
_entity.id
_entity.type
_entity.pdbx_description
1 polymer ?
#
loop_
_entity_poly.entity_id
_entity_poly.type
_entity_poly.pdbx_seq_one_letter_code
_entity_poly.pdbx_strand_id
1 'polypeptide(L)'
;MPDKTSAKKKPPKVAVVEKAPRKVGLPTQLAAIQTKYRNALLDAADQPFAAQGDLIRSALATLLAEKAALGVKDGEEEAGASE
;
A
#
# COMPACT_ATOMS: atom_id res chain seq x y z
N MET A 1 15.04 50.79 30.38
CA MET A 1 15.68 49.47 30.15
C MET A 1 15.61 48.68 31.45
N PRO A 2 15.37 47.35 31.45
CA PRO A 2 15.78 46.39 30.42
C PRO A 2 14.68 45.49 29.84
N ASP A 3 14.92 45.11 28.59
CA ASP A 3 14.36 44.00 27.84
C ASP A 3 14.36 42.67 28.60
N LYS A 4 13.24 41.93 28.54
CA LYS A 4 13.19 40.50 28.83
C LYS A 4 12.87 39.73 27.55
N THR A 5 13.95 39.11 27.07
CA THR A 5 14.14 38.25 25.92
C THR A 5 13.08 37.17 25.72
N SER A 6 12.70 37.00 24.46
CA SER A 6 11.76 36.04 23.91
C SER A 6 12.12 34.57 24.21
N ALA A 7 11.19 33.83 24.81
CA ALA A 7 11.29 32.37 24.90
C ALA A 7 11.00 31.75 23.52
N LYS A 8 12.07 31.31 22.82
CA LYS A 8 11.99 30.47 21.61
C LYS A 8 11.25 29.16 21.94
N LYS A 9 9.96 29.08 21.59
CA LYS A 9 9.25 27.81 21.49
C LYS A 9 9.85 27.03 20.32
N LYS A 10 10.54 25.93 20.62
CA LYS A 10 10.92 24.93 19.60
C LYS A 10 9.63 24.39 18.98
N PRO A 11 9.52 24.30 17.65
CA PRO A 11 8.39 23.61 17.04
C PRO A 11 8.47 22.13 17.46
N PRO A 12 7.33 21.48 17.77
CA PRO A 12 7.34 20.05 18.01
C PRO A 12 7.85 19.37 16.74
N LYS A 13 8.91 18.57 16.88
CA LYS A 13 9.30 17.61 15.85
C LYS A 13 8.07 16.78 15.56
N VAL A 14 7.51 16.93 14.36
CA VAL A 14 6.55 15.98 13.81
C VAL A 14 7.33 14.68 13.72
N ALA A 15 7.22 13.87 14.77
CA ALA A 15 7.52 12.46 14.66
C ALA A 15 6.57 11.99 13.57
N VAL A 16 7.10 11.76 12.37
CA VAL A 16 6.51 10.83 11.43
C VAL A 16 6.43 9.55 12.24
N VAL A 17 5.28 9.36 12.87
CA VAL A 17 4.90 8.09 13.46
C VAL A 17 4.81 7.20 12.24
N GLU A 18 5.94 6.61 11.88
CA GLU A 18 6.02 5.35 11.17
C GLU A 18 5.27 4.37 12.08
N LYS A 19 3.94 4.45 11.98
CA LYS A 19 3.01 3.64 12.74
C LYS A 19 3.22 2.29 12.10
N ALA A 20 4.19 1.53 12.62
CA ALA A 20 4.31 0.11 12.34
C ALA A 20 2.87 -0.42 12.41
N PRO A 21 2.30 -0.85 11.27
CA PRO A 21 0.86 -0.97 11.18
C PRO A 21 0.43 -1.94 12.26
N ARG A 22 -0.50 -1.49 13.13
CA ARG A 22 -1.22 -2.38 14.06
C ARG A 22 -1.51 -3.64 13.26
N LYS A 23 -1.10 -4.83 13.73
CA LYS A 23 -1.24 -6.11 13.02
C LYS A 23 -2.62 -6.17 12.38
N VAL A 24 -2.71 -5.75 11.13
CA VAL A 24 -3.97 -5.65 10.39
C VAL A 24 -4.30 -7.07 10.01
N GLY A 25 -5.56 -7.46 10.11
CA GLY A 25 -5.96 -8.81 9.72
C GLY A 25 -5.53 -9.08 8.27
N LEU A 26 -5.19 -10.33 7.98
CA LEU A 26 -4.85 -10.77 6.62
C LEU A 26 -5.87 -10.27 5.57
N PRO A 27 -7.20 -10.30 5.80
CA PRO A 27 -8.17 -9.76 4.84
C PRO A 27 -7.99 -8.26 4.56
N THR A 28 -7.69 -7.47 5.59
CA THR A 28 -7.43 -6.03 5.43
C THR A 28 -6.15 -5.78 4.64
N GLN A 29 -5.12 -6.59 4.88
CA GLN A 29 -3.86 -6.48 4.13
C GLN A 29 -4.07 -6.85 2.65
N LEU A 30 -4.82 -7.92 2.37
CA LEU A 30 -5.16 -8.33 1.00
C LEU A 30 -6.02 -7.28 0.29
N ALA A 31 -7.02 -6.71 0.96
CA ALA A 31 -7.83 -5.63 0.40
C ALA A 31 -6.99 -4.39 0.05
N ALA A 32 -6.00 -4.05 0.89
CA ALA A 32 -5.08 -2.96 0.61
C ALA A 32 -4.22 -3.24 -0.64
N ILE A 33 -3.65 -4.44 -0.75
CA ILE A 33 -2.86 -4.86 -1.92
C ILE A 33 -3.71 -4.84 -3.19
N GLN A 34 -4.94 -5.38 -3.15
CA GLN A 34 -5.87 -5.35 -4.28
C GLN A 34 -6.25 -3.92 -4.69
N THR A 35 -6.43 -3.03 -3.72
CA THR A 35 -6.72 -1.61 -3.98
C THR A 35 -5.56 -0.94 -4.70
N LYS A 36 -4.31 -1.20 -4.28
CA LYS A 36 -3.12 -0.69 -4.99
C LYS A 36 -3.07 -1.19 -6.44
N TYR A 37 -3.32 -2.49 -6.65
CA TYR A 37 -3.34 -3.05 -8.00
C TYR A 37 -4.42 -2.42 -8.86
N ARG A 38 -5.64 -2.25 -8.33
CA ARG A 38 -6.73 -1.55 -9.03
C ARG A 38 -6.33 -0.14 -9.44
N ASN A 39 -5.71 0.63 -8.54
CA ASN A 39 -5.27 1.99 -8.83
C ASN A 39 -4.19 1.98 -9.92
N ALA A 40 -3.22 1.07 -9.86
CA ALA A 40 -2.20 0.93 -10.89
C ALA A 40 -2.79 0.60 -12.29
N LEU A 41 -3.89 -0.16 -12.35
CA LEU A 41 -4.60 -0.40 -13.60
C LEU A 41 -5.32 0.86 -14.13
N LEU A 42 -5.89 1.67 -13.23
CA LEU A 42 -6.49 2.96 -13.61
C LEU A 42 -5.42 3.92 -14.12
N ASP A 43 -4.30 4.03 -13.41
CA ASP A 43 -3.17 4.86 -13.82
C ASP A 43 -2.60 4.40 -15.17
N ALA A 44 -2.54 3.09 -15.40
CA ALA A 44 -2.13 2.54 -16.69
C ALA A 44 -3.13 2.90 -17.79
N ALA A 45 -4.44 2.87 -17.54
CA ALA A 45 -5.46 3.21 -18.54
C ALA A 45 -5.33 4.64 -19.07
N ASP A 46 -4.78 5.56 -18.27
CA ASP A 46 -4.50 6.94 -18.66
C ASP A 46 -3.23 7.10 -19.53
N GLN A 47 -2.45 6.03 -19.72
CA GLN A 47 -1.21 6.05 -20.50
C GLN A 47 -1.44 5.64 -21.96
N PRO A 48 -0.52 6.00 -22.88
CA PRO A 48 -0.57 5.53 -24.26
C PRO A 48 -0.54 4.00 -24.34
N PHE A 49 -1.25 3.42 -25.31
CA PHE A 49 -1.38 1.96 -25.49
C PHE A 49 -0.04 1.21 -25.52
N ALA A 50 1.00 1.83 -26.09
CA ALA A 50 2.35 1.26 -26.13
C ALA A 50 2.95 1.03 -24.74
N ALA A 51 2.62 1.86 -23.75
CA ALA A 51 3.13 1.78 -22.38
C ALA A 51 2.18 1.01 -21.43
N GLN A 52 0.88 0.92 -21.77
CA GLN A 52 -0.13 0.24 -20.95
C GLN A 52 0.27 -1.21 -20.61
N GLY A 53 0.74 -1.97 -21.61
CA GLY A 53 1.07 -3.38 -21.42
C GLY A 53 2.18 -3.60 -20.39
N ASP A 54 3.23 -2.77 -20.40
CA ASP A 54 4.34 -2.86 -19.45
C ASP A 54 3.90 -2.49 -18.03
N LEU A 55 3.09 -1.44 -17.90
CA LEU A 55 2.56 -1.00 -16.61
C LEU A 55 1.65 -2.05 -15.99
N ILE A 56 0.75 -2.65 -16.77
CA ILE A 56 -0.14 -3.72 -16.32
C ILE A 56 0.68 -4.95 -15.88
N ARG A 57 1.68 -5.37 -16.67
CA ARG A 57 2.57 -6.48 -16.29
C ARG A 57 3.32 -6.20 -14.99
N SER A 58 3.85 -4.99 -14.83
CA SER A 58 4.55 -4.58 -13.61
C SER A 58 3.62 -4.54 -12.39
N ALA A 59 2.40 -4.02 -12.56
CA ALA A 59 1.38 -3.99 -11.53
C ALA A 59 0.99 -5.41 -11.09
N LEU A 60 0.82 -6.32 -12.05
CA LEU A 60 0.51 -7.73 -11.77
C LEU A 60 1.66 -8.43 -11.04
N ALA A 61 2.91 -8.24 -11.48
CA ALA A 61 4.08 -8.79 -10.81
C ALA A 61 4.17 -8.31 -9.34
N THR A 62 3.87 -7.02 -9.11
CA THR A 62 3.85 -6.44 -7.76
C THR A 62 2.75 -7.05 -6.90
N LEU A 63 1.53 -7.20 -7.44
CA LEU A 63 0.42 -7.86 -6.75
C LEU A 63 0.80 -9.26 -6.29
N LEU A 64 1.39 -10.07 -7.18
CA LEU A 64 1.78 -11.44 -6.88
C LEU A 64 2.88 -11.51 -5.82
N ALA A 65 3.88 -10.63 -5.90
CA ALA A 65 4.93 -10.54 -4.90
C ALA A 65 4.40 -10.12 -3.52
N GLU A 66 3.51 -9.12 -3.47
CA GLU A 66 2.90 -8.67 -2.21
C GLU A 66 1.99 -9.76 -1.60
N LYS A 67 1.21 -10.49 -2.41
CA LYS A 67 0.42 -11.65 -1.94
C LYS A 67 1.31 -12.78 -1.41
N ALA A 68 2.38 -13.13 -2.14
CA ALA A 68 3.32 -14.17 -1.73
C ALA A 68 4.04 -13.82 -0.42
N ALA A 69 4.35 -12.53 -0.21
CA ALA A 69 4.92 -12.06 1.05
C ALA A 69 3.96 -12.21 2.25
N LEU A 70 2.63 -12.25 1.99
CA LEU A 70 1.61 -12.58 2.99
C LEU A 70 1.37 -14.08 3.15
N GLY A 71 2.11 -14.93 2.44
CA GLY A 71 1.93 -16.38 2.44
C GLY A 71 0.69 -16.85 1.68
N VAL A 72 0.06 -15.98 0.90
CA VAL A 72 -1.09 -16.36 0.06
C VAL A 72 -0.57 -16.98 -1.23
N LYS A 73 -0.83 -18.28 -1.41
CA LYS A 73 -0.63 -18.97 -2.68
C LYS A 73 -1.86 -18.76 -3.54
N ASP A 74 -1.72 -18.13 -4.69
CA ASP A 74 -2.77 -18.13 -5.71
C ASP A 74 -2.86 -19.57 -6.25
N GLY A 75 -3.93 -20.32 -5.92
CA GLY A 75 -4.18 -21.66 -6.48
C GLY A 75 -4.66 -22.78 -5.54
N GLU A 76 -4.85 -22.54 -4.23
CA GLU A 76 -5.62 -23.47 -3.38
C GLU A 76 -7.01 -22.88 -3.17
N GLU A 77 -7.86 -23.06 -4.18
CA GLU A 77 -9.30 -23.08 -3.98
C GLU A 77 -9.57 -24.17 -2.95
N GLU A 78 -9.96 -23.83 -1.71
CA GLU A 78 -10.68 -24.78 -0.89
C GLU A 78 -11.97 -25.11 -1.65
N ALA A 79 -11.92 -26.21 -2.40
CA ALA A 79 -13.06 -26.92 -2.93
C ALA A 79 -13.87 -27.51 -1.74
N GLY A 80 -14.46 -26.61 -0.95
CA GLY A 80 -15.14 -26.90 0.30
C GLY A 80 -16.37 -26.01 0.49
N ALA A 81 -17.08 -25.71 -0.59
CA ALA A 81 -18.44 -25.17 -0.53
C ALA A 81 -19.34 -26.02 -1.41
N SER A 82 -19.63 -27.22 -0.92
CA SER A 82 -20.73 -28.05 -1.41
C SER A 82 -21.29 -28.81 -0.20
N GLU A 83 -22.36 -28.28 0.37
CA GLU A 83 -23.37 -29.05 1.09
C GLU A 83 -24.71 -28.81 0.40
#